data_AF-A0AAU0X0Z3-F1
#
_entry.id   AF-A0AAU0X0Z3-F1
#
_cell.length_a   1.000
_cell.length_b   1.000
_cell.length_c   1.000
_cell.angle_alpha   90.00
_cell.angle_beta   90.00
_cell.angle_gamma   90.00
#
_symmetry.space_group_name_H-M   'P 1'
#
loop_
_entity.id
_entity.type
_entity.pdbx_description
1 polymer ?
#
loop_
_entity_poly.entity_id
_entity_poly.type
_entity_poly.pdbx_seq_one_letter_code
_entity_poly.pdbx_strand_id
1 'polypeptide(L)'
;MSTERAPGTPAERALGRSYTAGAGAERFDVEDLTVDHHPDRTAVLTYHLTVTATSRPPERWLFTLHWDDKSFTDVLTSPAPDPDRLDQLVQLVRSLLEEWWATKGHNRRSAKMGRRLP
;
A
#
# COMPACT_ATOMS: atom_id res chain seq x y z
N MET A 1 3.87 -17.68 15.46
CA MET A 1 4.16 -16.60 16.43
C MET A 1 3.61 -15.33 15.82
N SER A 2 2.43 -14.92 16.28
CA SER A 2 1.72 -13.74 15.78
C SER A 2 2.25 -12.52 16.51
N THR A 3 2.91 -11.61 15.81
CA THR A 3 3.30 -10.32 16.37
C THR A 3 2.07 -9.43 16.33
N GLU A 4 1.39 -9.28 17.47
CA GLU A 4 0.28 -8.34 17.62
C GLU A 4 0.85 -6.92 17.57
N ARG A 5 0.85 -6.29 16.38
CA ARG A 5 1.17 -4.87 16.21
C ARG A 5 0.08 -4.05 16.91
N ALA A 6 0.50 -3.03 17.67
CA ALA A 6 -0.39 -2.01 18.25
C ALA A 6 -1.37 -1.46 17.21
N PRO A 7 -2.58 -0.99 17.59
CA PRO A 7 -3.55 -0.51 16.62
C PRO A 7 -3.01 0.74 15.94
N GLY A 8 -2.55 0.57 14.70
CA GLY A 8 -2.19 1.68 13.82
C GLY A 8 -3.34 2.66 13.62
N THR A 9 -3.03 3.84 13.06
CA THR A 9 -4.06 4.84 12.74
C THR A 9 -5.17 4.19 11.89
N PRO A 10 -6.41 4.73 11.88
CA PRO A 10 -7.46 4.23 10.99
C PRO A 10 -7.00 4.12 9.53
N ALA A 11 -6.15 5.05 9.07
CA ALA A 11 -5.53 4.99 7.74
C ALA A 11 -4.60 3.78 7.58
N GLU A 12 -3.65 3.57 8.48
CA GLU A 12 -2.76 2.40 8.46
C GLU A 12 -3.55 1.09 8.47
N ARG A 13 -4.59 1.00 9.31
CA ARG A 13 -5.45 -0.19 9.38
C ARG A 13 -6.25 -0.42 8.11
N ALA A 14 -6.73 0.64 7.45
CA ALA A 14 -7.48 0.51 6.20
C ALA A 14 -6.56 0.15 5.02
N LEU A 15 -5.40 0.80 4.94
CA LEU A 15 -4.37 0.56 3.93
C LEU A 15 -3.71 -0.82 4.07
N GLY A 16 -3.61 -1.34 5.29
CA GLY A 16 -3.07 -2.67 5.60
C GLY A 16 -4.00 -3.84 5.27
N ARG A 17 -5.19 -3.59 4.70
CA ARG A 17 -6.14 -4.66 4.34
C ARG A 17 -5.88 -5.20 2.94
N SER A 18 -5.79 -6.52 2.84
CA SER A 18 -5.81 -7.24 1.56
C SER A 18 -7.04 -6.89 0.73
N TYR A 19 -6.87 -6.89 -0.60
CA TYR A 19 -7.94 -6.59 -1.55
C TYR A 19 -7.75 -7.33 -2.87
N THR A 20 -8.81 -7.35 -3.67
CA THR A 20 -8.80 -7.91 -5.03
C THR A 20 -8.90 -6.78 -6.05
N ALA A 21 -8.10 -6.88 -7.11
CA ALA A 21 -8.05 -5.93 -8.22
C ALA A 21 -8.40 -6.64 -9.55
N GLY A 22 -8.56 -5.85 -10.62
CA GLY A 22 -8.77 -6.39 -11.97
C GLY A 22 -9.97 -7.34 -12.08
N ALA A 23 -11.11 -6.95 -11.48
CA ALA A 23 -12.31 -7.78 -11.38
C ALA A 23 -12.09 -9.17 -10.72
N GLY A 24 -11.12 -9.27 -9.82
CA GLY A 24 -10.78 -10.51 -9.11
C GLY A 24 -9.69 -11.35 -9.77
N ALA A 25 -9.07 -10.87 -10.86
CA ALA A 25 -7.95 -11.55 -11.51
C ALA A 25 -6.68 -11.54 -10.66
N GLU A 26 -6.54 -10.55 -9.79
CA GLU A 26 -5.37 -10.35 -8.93
C GLU A 26 -5.81 -10.08 -7.50
N ARG A 27 -5.08 -10.65 -6.54
CA ARG A 27 -5.28 -10.42 -5.12
C ARG A 27 -3.98 -9.95 -4.51
N PHE A 28 -4.06 -8.81 -3.85
CA PHE A 28 -2.97 -8.18 -3.11
C PHE A 28 -3.17 -8.51 -1.63
N ASP A 29 -2.41 -9.47 -1.13
CA ASP A 29 -2.35 -9.77 0.29
C ASP A 29 -1.29 -8.91 0.96
N VAL A 30 -1.75 -8.04 1.87
CA VAL A 30 -0.85 -7.15 2.64
C VAL A 30 -0.46 -7.89 3.91
N GLU A 31 0.77 -8.40 3.95
CA GLU A 31 1.33 -9.09 5.11
C GLU A 31 1.72 -8.10 6.21
N ASP A 32 2.27 -6.95 5.79
CA ASP A 32 2.68 -5.89 6.67
C ASP A 32 2.65 -4.53 5.94
N LEU A 33 2.45 -3.47 6.71
CA LEU A 33 2.50 -2.09 6.25
C LEU A 33 3.20 -1.24 7.31
N THR A 34 4.23 -0.52 6.92
CA THR A 34 4.84 0.53 7.75
C THR A 34 4.61 1.88 7.10
N VAL A 35 4.20 2.87 7.90
CA VAL A 35 4.00 4.25 7.45
C VAL A 35 4.94 5.14 8.24
N ASP A 36 5.97 5.65 7.57
CA ASP A 36 6.95 6.55 8.16
C ASP A 36 6.54 8.00 7.88
N HIS A 37 6.09 8.70 8.91
CA HIS A 37 5.74 10.13 8.80
C HIS A 37 6.98 11.01 8.96
N HIS A 38 7.14 11.96 8.05
CA HIS A 38 8.23 12.93 8.10
C HIS A 38 7.77 14.30 8.64
N PRO A 39 8.67 15.07 9.28
CA PRO A 39 8.35 16.39 9.81
C PRO A 39 7.87 17.42 8.75
N ASP A 40 8.22 17.20 7.48
CA ASP A 40 7.84 18.05 6.35
C ASP A 40 6.43 17.74 5.79
N ARG A 41 5.68 16.89 6.50
CA ARG A 41 4.32 16.42 6.19
C ARG A 41 4.24 15.43 5.03
N THR A 42 5.37 14.88 4.59
CA THR A 42 5.40 13.72 3.69
C THR A 42 5.32 12.41 4.48
N ALA A 43 5.04 11.31 3.79
CA ALA A 43 5.08 9.98 4.37
C ALA A 43 5.70 8.96 3.41
N VAL A 44 6.27 7.89 3.94
CA VAL A 44 6.71 6.74 3.15
C VAL A 44 5.90 5.52 3.58
N LEU A 45 5.19 4.91 2.63
CA LEU A 45 4.43 3.70 2.85
C LEU A 45 5.25 2.52 2.32
N THR A 46 5.62 1.62 3.22
CA THR A 46 6.35 0.40 2.88
C THR A 46 5.47 -0.82 3.10
N TYR A 47 5.12 -1.50 2.01
CA TYR A 47 4.26 -2.66 1.98
C TYR A 47 5.06 -3.95 1.82
N HIS A 48 4.70 -4.97 2.59
CA HIS A 48 5.05 -6.35 2.34
C HIS A 48 3.83 -7.03 1.72
N LEU A 49 3.95 -7.41 0.45
CA LEU A 49 2.85 -7.91 -0.37
C LEU A 49 3.13 -9.34 -0.78
N THR A 50 2.10 -10.17 -0.74
CA THR A 50 1.99 -11.36 -1.59
C THR A 50 0.93 -11.07 -2.64
N VAL A 51 1.32 -11.06 -3.90
CA VAL A 51 0.39 -10.88 -5.02
C VAL A 51 0.12 -12.22 -5.66
N THR A 52 -1.14 -12.63 -5.67
CA THR A 52 -1.60 -13.83 -6.36
C THR A 52 -2.39 -13.44 -7.60
N ALA A 53 -2.10 -14.09 -8.72
CA ALA A 53 -2.78 -13.85 -9.99
C ALA A 53 -3.15 -15.19 -10.62
N THR A 54 -4.28 -15.25 -11.32
CA THR A 54 -4.76 -16.51 -11.93
C THR A 54 -3.76 -17.15 -12.89
N SER A 55 -2.92 -16.34 -13.55
CA SER A 55 -1.98 -16.77 -14.59
C SER A 55 -0.53 -16.94 -14.12
N ARG A 56 -0.22 -16.67 -12.84
CA ARG A 56 1.16 -16.64 -12.33
C ARG A 56 1.26 -17.23 -10.92
N PRO A 57 2.39 -17.85 -10.56
CA PRO A 57 2.62 -18.23 -9.18
C PRO A 57 2.60 -17.00 -8.28
N PRO A 58 2.21 -17.14 -6.99
CA PRO A 58 2.29 -16.07 -6.02
C PRO A 58 3.68 -15.42 -6.01
N GLU A 59 3.72 -14.09 -6.01
CA GLU A 59 4.97 -13.35 -5.91
C GLU A 59 4.99 -12.48 -4.66
N ARG A 60 6.09 -12.55 -3.92
CA ARG A 60 6.31 -11.73 -2.72
C ARG A 60 7.10 -10.48 -3.07
N TRP A 61 6.68 -9.33 -2.55
CA TRP A 61 7.25 -8.04 -2.89
C TRP A 61 7.33 -7.12 -1.68
N LEU A 62 8.45 -6.41 -1.59
CA LEU A 62 8.59 -5.21 -0.79
C LEU A 62 8.34 -4.01 -1.71
N PHE A 63 7.30 -3.24 -1.45
CA PHE A 63 6.94 -2.06 -2.24
C PHE A 63 7.03 -0.80 -1.38
N THR A 64 7.66 0.24 -1.91
CA THR A 64 7.85 1.53 -1.22
C THR A 64 7.24 2.66 -2.05
N LEU A 65 6.28 3.34 -1.45
CA LEU A 65 5.61 4.51 -2.03
C LEU A 65 5.95 5.75 -1.21
N HIS A 66 6.53 6.74 -1.87
CA HIS A 66 6.70 8.08 -1.31
C HIS A 66 5.40 8.85 -1.52
N TRP A 67 4.87 9.41 -0.43
CA TRP A 67 3.64 10.18 -0.42
C TRP A 67 3.94 11.64 -0.11
N ASP A 68 3.99 12.44 -1.18
CA ASP A 68 4.27 13.88 -1.10
C ASP A 68 3.00 14.73 -1.10
N ASP A 69 1.82 14.11 -1.28
CA ASP A 69 0.54 14.81 -1.28
C ASP A 69 0.09 15.18 0.14
N LYS A 70 0.39 16.43 0.49
CA LYS A 70 0.08 17.03 1.79
C LYS A 70 -1.41 17.20 2.04
N SER A 71 -2.27 17.03 1.03
CA SER A 71 -3.71 17.12 1.22
C SER A 71 -4.24 16.02 2.13
N PHE A 72 -3.61 14.84 2.19
CA PHE A 72 -4.04 13.71 3.01
C PHE A 72 -3.24 13.51 4.31
N THR A 73 -2.34 14.43 4.67
CA THR A 73 -1.56 14.33 5.92
C THR A 73 -2.46 14.23 7.15
N ASP A 74 -3.58 14.97 7.17
CA ASP A 74 -4.54 14.94 8.27
C ASP A 74 -5.22 13.57 8.37
N VAL A 75 -5.56 12.96 7.24
CA VAL A 75 -6.18 11.62 7.19
C VAL A 75 -5.22 10.55 7.68
N LEU A 76 -3.96 10.62 7.26
CA LEU A 76 -2.91 9.66 7.63
C LEU A 76 -2.57 9.68 9.13
N THR A 77 -2.64 10.85 9.76
CA THR A 77 -2.19 11.05 11.15
C THR A 77 -3.35 11.11 12.16
N SER A 78 -4.58 11.33 11.71
CA SER A 78 -5.73 11.49 12.61
C SER A 78 -6.16 10.15 13.23
N PRO A 79 -6.50 10.12 14.53
CA PRO A 79 -7.12 8.96 15.18
C PRO A 79 -8.60 8.75 14.76
N ALA A 80 -9.23 9.76 14.15
CA ALA A 80 -10.61 9.74 13.66
C ALA A 80 -10.71 10.59 12.38
N PRO A 81 -10.16 10.13 11.25
CA PRO A 81 -10.24 10.85 9.99
C PRO A 81 -11.67 10.88 9.46
N ASP A 82 -11.95 11.85 8.60
CA ASP A 82 -13.18 11.85 7.81
C ASP A 82 -13.28 10.54 7.00
N PRO A 83 -14.38 9.77 7.11
CA PRO A 83 -14.51 8.47 6.45
C PRO A 83 -14.42 8.53 4.92
N ASP A 84 -15.03 9.55 4.30
CA ASP A 84 -15.03 9.70 2.84
C ASP A 84 -13.61 10.01 2.35
N ARG A 85 -12.87 10.84 3.09
CA ARG A 85 -11.47 11.12 2.78
C ARG A 85 -10.55 9.93 3.02
N LEU A 86 -10.83 9.12 4.04
CA LEU A 86 -10.11 7.86 4.28
C LEU A 86 -10.31 6.89 3.10
N ASP A 87 -11.56 6.73 2.64
CA ASP A 87 -11.85 5.87 1.51
C ASP A 87 -11.18 6.38 0.22
N GLN A 88 -11.17 7.70 -0.02
CA GLN A 88 -10.45 8.30 -1.14
C GLN A 88 -8.95 8.00 -1.10
N LEU A 89 -8.31 8.15 0.06
CA LEU A 89 -6.90 7.82 0.25
C LEU A 89 -6.64 6.35 -0.07
N VAL A 90 -7.47 5.44 0.46
CA VAL A 90 -7.33 3.99 0.22
C VAL A 90 -7.45 3.67 -1.27
N GLN A 91 -8.45 4.22 -1.96
CA GLN A 91 -8.63 3.99 -3.40
C GLN A 91 -7.46 4.53 -4.22
N LEU A 92 -6.93 5.70 -3.87
CA LEU A 92 -5.79 6.31 -4.55
C LEU A 92 -4.52 5.46 -4.38
N VAL A 93 -4.21 5.03 -3.15
CA VAL A 93 -3.04 4.17 -2.90
C VAL A 93 -3.18 2.82 -3.57
N ARG A 94 -4.37 2.21 -3.56
CA ARG A 94 -4.64 0.93 -4.26
C ARG A 94 -4.48 1.07 -5.77
N SER A 95 -4.96 2.16 -6.35
CA SER A 95 -4.79 2.44 -7.78
C SER A 95 -3.31 2.56 -8.15
N LEU A 96 -2.50 3.23 -7.32
CA LEU A 96 -1.04 3.33 -7.53
C LEU A 96 -0.33 1.98 -7.41
N LEU A 97 -0.76 1.12 -6.48
CA LEU A 97 -0.26 -0.25 -6.33
C LEU A 97 -0.59 -1.12 -7.56
N GLU A 98 -1.83 -1.04 -8.05
CA GLU A 98 -2.27 -1.75 -9.26
C GLU A 98 -1.50 -1.28 -10.50
N GLU A 99 -1.34 0.03 -10.68
CA GLU A 99 -0.54 0.60 -11.76
C GLU A 99 0.93 0.17 -11.67
N TRP A 100 1.52 0.19 -10.46
CA TRP A 100 2.86 -0.31 -10.24
C TRP A 100 2.97 -1.80 -10.64
N TRP A 101 2.04 -2.63 -10.19
CA TRP A 101 2.05 -4.07 -10.47
C TRP A 101 1.96 -4.36 -11.98
N ALA A 102 1.11 -3.63 -12.69
CA ALA A 102 0.98 -3.73 -14.14
C ALA A 102 2.26 -3.29 -14.86
N THR A 103 2.96 -2.28 -14.35
CA THR A 103 4.07 -1.61 -15.07
C THR A 103 5.47 -2.03 -14.62
N LYS A 104 5.63 -2.72 -13.48
CA LYS A 104 6.93 -3.05 -12.86
C LYS A 104 7.91 -3.78 -13.78
N GLY A 105 7.42 -4.53 -14.76
CA GLY A 105 8.25 -5.32 -15.69
C GLY A 105 8.85 -4.54 -16.85
N HIS A 106 8.35 -3.33 -17.14
CA HIS A 106 8.75 -2.55 -18.31
C HIS A 106 8.96 -1.05 -18.03
N ASN A 107 8.62 -0.56 -16.84
CA ASN A 107 8.86 0.82 -16.42
C ASN A 107 9.97 0.88 -15.36
N ARG A 108 11.07 1.57 -15.69
CA ARG A 108 12.24 1.70 -14.80
C ARG A 108 11.93 2.43 -13.48
N ARG A 109 10.98 3.36 -13.46
CA ARG A 109 10.57 4.05 -12.22
C ARG A 109 9.79 3.09 -11.32
N SER A 110 8.80 2.39 -11.86
CA SER A 110 8.03 1.37 -11.14
C SER A 110 8.92 0.23 -10.62
N ALA A 111 9.89 -0.21 -11.42
CA ALA A 111 10.84 -1.24 -11.02
C ALA A 111 11.69 -0.84 -9.80
N LYS A 112 11.95 0.46 -9.58
CA LYS A 112 12.69 0.95 -8.40
C LYS A 112 11.83 1.00 -7.14
N MET A 113 10.51 1.06 -7.28
CA MET A 113 9.58 1.12 -6.14
C MET A 113 9.37 -0.25 -5.50
N GLY A 114 9.68 -1.34 -6.21
CA GLY A 114 9.41 -2.69 -5.75
C GLY A 114 10.65 -3.57 -5.80
N ARG A 115 10.88 -4.34 -4.74
CA ARG A 115 11.87 -5.41 -4.69
C ARG A 115 11.17 -6.75 -4.50
N ARG A 116 11.40 -7.70 -5.41
CA ARG A 116 10.92 -9.07 -5.25
C ARG A 116 11.62 -9.73 -4.07
N LEU A 117 10.86 -10.36 -3.18
CA LEU A 117 11.35 -11.12 -2.05
C LEU A 117 11.49 -12.61 -2.43
N PRO A 118 12.36 -13.36 -1.74
CA PRO A 118 12.46 -14.81 -1.89
C PRO A 118 11.16 -15.54 -1.52
#